data_AF-A0A7Y2L3W7-F1
#
_entry.id   AF-A0A7Y2L3W7-F1
#
_cell.length_a   1.000
_cell.length_b   1.000
_cell.length_c   1.000
_cell.angle_alpha   90.00
_cell.angle_beta   90.00
_cell.angle_gamma   90.00
#
_symmetry.space_group_name_H-M   'P 1'
#
loop_
_entity.id
_entity.type
_entity.pdbx_description
1 polymer ?
#
loop_
_entity_poly.entity_id
_entity_poly.type
_entity_poly.pdbx_seq_one_letter_code
_entity_poly.pdbx_strand_id
1 'polypeptide(L)'
;IGTVLEVLFDLPFWISVLLGGGVVVVYSTIGGMWSLTLTDIVQFVIKTVGLMFVLLPICLYRVGGWDELVSKLPASNFSFTSIGWDTIITYFMIYFFGILIGQDIWQRVFTAKTAKVAKYAGTFAGFYCILYGLTCALIGMAAHVLIPDLDNVNNAFAAIVKVSLPDGIRGLVIAAALAAMMSTASAGLLAASTVLTEDLLPKLRGGKQSSLNI
;
A
#
# COMPACT_ATOMS: atom_id res chain seq x y z
N ILE A 1 5.39 6.77 3.81
CA ILE A 1 5.42 7.02 5.27
C ILE A 1 5.74 8.49 5.54
N GLY A 2 6.81 9.02 4.93
CA GLY A 2 7.25 10.42 5.05
C GLY A 2 6.12 11.46 4.91
N THR A 3 5.42 11.47 3.79
CA THR A 3 4.33 12.43 3.51
C THR A 3 3.19 12.40 4.52
N VAL A 4 2.82 11.19 4.99
CA VAL A 4 1.75 11.05 5.99
C VAL A 4 2.22 11.63 7.33
N LEU A 5 3.43 11.30 7.79
CA LEU A 5 3.94 11.84 9.05
C LEU A 5 4.20 13.36 8.99
N GLU A 6 4.67 13.87 7.85
CA GLU A 6 4.88 15.30 7.61
C GLU A 6 3.58 16.09 7.76
N VAL A 7 2.53 15.73 7.03
CA VAL A 7 1.25 16.47 7.05
C VAL A 7 0.54 16.40 8.40
N LEU A 8 0.79 15.34 9.18
CA LEU A 8 0.09 15.08 10.44
C LEU A 8 0.76 15.69 11.66
N PHE A 9 2.08 15.55 11.73
CA PHE A 9 2.87 15.99 12.88
C PHE A 9 3.61 17.31 12.59
N ASP A 10 3.42 17.87 11.39
CA ASP A 10 4.09 19.09 10.92
C ASP A 10 5.62 18.97 11.01
N LEU A 11 6.10 17.76 10.71
CA LEU A 11 7.53 17.42 10.78
C LEU A 11 8.18 17.60 9.40
N PRO A 12 9.43 18.09 9.33
CA PRO A 12 10.20 18.10 8.10
C PRO A 12 10.21 16.72 7.43
N PHE A 13 9.96 16.66 6.12
CA PHE A 13 9.86 15.41 5.34
C PHE A 13 11.01 14.41 5.62
N TRP A 14 12.25 14.89 5.71
CA TRP A 14 13.41 14.04 5.95
C TRP A 14 13.37 13.37 7.33
N ILE A 15 12.90 14.06 8.38
CA ILE A 15 12.71 13.49 9.72
C ILE A 15 11.62 12.42 9.67
N SER A 16 10.51 12.72 9.00
CA SER A 16 9.40 11.81 8.79
C SER A 16 9.83 10.50 8.09
N VAL A 17 10.72 10.60 7.09
CA VAL A 17 11.30 9.44 6.42
C VAL A 17 12.22 8.66 7.35
N LEU A 18 13.11 9.32 8.09
CA LEU A 18 14.06 8.64 8.99
C LEU A 18 13.34 7.92 10.14
N LEU A 19 12.38 8.58 10.81
CA LEU A 19 11.60 7.97 11.88
C LEU A 19 10.78 6.80 11.36
N GLY A 20 10.02 7.03 10.29
CA GLY A 20 9.14 6.03 9.72
C GLY A 20 9.89 4.81 9.18
N GLY A 21 10.98 5.04 8.44
CA GLY A 21 11.84 3.98 7.90
C GLY A 21 12.61 3.25 8.99
N GLY A 22 13.12 3.97 10.00
CA GLY A 22 13.86 3.39 11.12
C GLY A 22 13.01 2.39 11.91
N VAL A 23 11.77 2.74 12.23
CA VAL A 23 10.84 1.83 12.91
C VAL A 23 10.63 0.56 12.07
N VAL A 24 10.43 0.68 10.77
CA VAL A 24 10.25 -0.47 9.87
C VAL A 24 11.47 -1.38 9.87
N VAL A 25 12.68 -0.82 9.77
CA VAL A 25 13.92 -1.61 9.79
C VAL A 25 14.07 -2.38 11.11
N VAL A 26 13.83 -1.73 12.25
CA VAL A 26 14.00 -2.35 13.57
C VAL A 26 13.09 -3.55 13.76
N TYR A 27 11.78 -3.44 13.50
CA TYR A 27 10.90 -4.60 13.71
C TYR A 27 11.08 -5.67 12.63
N SER A 28 11.41 -5.28 11.39
CA SER A 28 11.60 -6.23 10.29
C SER A 28 12.82 -7.12 10.49
N THR A 29 13.89 -6.57 11.07
CA THR A 29 15.14 -7.31 11.33
C THR A 29 15.01 -8.34 12.46
N ILE A 30 14.17 -8.07 13.46
CA ILE A 30 13.99 -8.98 14.61
C ILE A 30 13.08 -10.17 14.27
N GLY A 31 12.07 -9.95 13.43
CA GLY A 31 10.94 -10.87 13.30
C GLY A 31 11.03 -11.93 12.19
N GLY A 32 11.76 -11.68 11.10
CA GLY A 32 11.79 -12.55 9.93
C GLY A 32 10.41 -12.79 9.29
N MET A 33 10.29 -13.82 8.44
CA MET A 33 9.07 -14.08 7.65
C MET A 33 7.83 -14.39 8.49
N TRP A 34 8.00 -15.08 9.63
CA TRP A 34 6.87 -15.51 10.46
C TRP A 34 6.23 -14.33 11.20
N SER A 35 7.05 -13.49 11.84
CA SER A 35 6.58 -12.26 12.48
C SER A 35 5.97 -11.32 11.46
N LEU A 36 6.62 -11.16 10.29
CA LEU A 36 6.12 -10.31 9.20
C LEU A 36 4.73 -10.74 8.73
N THR A 37 4.51 -12.05 8.56
CA THR A 37 3.20 -12.59 8.17
C THR A 37 2.13 -12.27 9.21
N LEU A 38 2.45 -12.38 10.50
CA LEU A 38 1.51 -12.07 11.58
C LEU A 38 1.18 -10.57 11.64
N THR A 39 2.19 -9.70 11.53
CA THR A 39 1.98 -8.24 11.51
C THR A 39 1.15 -7.82 10.29
N ASP A 40 1.38 -8.44 9.13
CA ASP A 40 0.64 -8.16 7.91
C ASP A 40 -0.85 -8.49 8.04
N ILE A 41 -1.21 -9.57 8.73
CA ILE A 41 -2.63 -9.93 8.97
C ILE A 41 -3.32 -8.82 9.78
N VAL A 42 -2.68 -8.34 10.85
CA VAL A 42 -3.22 -7.26 11.68
C VAL A 42 -3.30 -5.96 10.87
N GLN A 43 -2.23 -5.60 10.17
CA GLN A 43 -2.17 -4.40 9.32
C GLN A 43 -3.20 -4.47 8.18
N PHE A 44 -3.47 -5.65 7.63
CA PHE A 44 -4.48 -5.88 6.62
C PHE A 44 -5.89 -5.59 7.15
N VAL A 45 -6.23 -6.04 8.35
CA VAL A 45 -7.52 -5.73 8.98
C VAL A 45 -7.62 -4.23 9.22
N ILE A 46 -6.61 -3.61 9.83
CA ILE A 46 -6.61 -2.17 10.15
C ILE A 46 -6.76 -1.34 8.87
N LYS A 47 -5.99 -1.64 7.81
CA LYS A 47 -6.06 -0.88 6.55
C LYS A 47 -7.39 -1.06 5.82
N THR A 48 -7.96 -2.26 5.86
CA THR A 48 -9.27 -2.56 5.25
C THR A 48 -10.37 -1.78 5.96
N VAL A 49 -10.42 -1.86 7.28
CA VAL A 49 -11.41 -1.14 8.09
C VAL A 49 -11.23 0.38 7.94
N GLY A 50 -10.02 0.88 8.11
CA GLY A 50 -9.74 2.32 8.08
C GLY A 50 -10.04 2.97 6.73
N LEU A 51 -9.68 2.35 5.61
CA LEU A 51 -9.91 2.96 4.30
C LEU A 51 -11.30 2.62 3.73
N MET A 52 -11.66 1.33 3.67
CA MET A 52 -12.90 0.93 2.99
C MET A 52 -14.15 1.21 3.82
N PHE A 53 -14.11 0.92 5.12
CA PHE A 53 -15.31 0.96 5.96
C PHE A 53 -15.45 2.25 6.78
N VAL A 54 -14.37 3.04 6.91
CA VAL A 54 -14.39 4.30 7.66
C VAL A 54 -14.19 5.50 6.73
N LEU A 55 -13.03 5.60 6.06
CA LEU A 55 -12.72 6.80 5.28
C LEU A 55 -13.64 6.98 4.08
N LEU A 56 -13.83 5.95 3.24
CA LEU A 56 -14.65 6.06 2.04
C LEU A 56 -16.10 6.50 2.34
N PRO A 57 -16.85 5.86 3.27
CA PRO A 57 -18.21 6.29 3.60
C PRO A 57 -18.28 7.72 4.12
N ILE A 58 -17.32 8.15 4.94
CA ILE A 58 -17.29 9.51 5.48
C ILE A 58 -16.99 10.53 4.36
N CYS A 59 -16.06 10.23 3.46
CA CYS A 59 -15.79 11.08 2.30
C CYS A 59 -17.03 11.21 1.41
N LEU A 60 -17.73 10.12 1.10
CA LEU A 60 -18.96 10.17 0.32
C LEU A 60 -20.05 10.99 1.01
N TYR A 61 -20.22 10.81 2.32
CA TYR A 61 -21.16 11.61 3.10
C TYR A 61 -20.84 13.11 3.05
N ARG A 62 -19.55 13.49 3.17
CA ARG A 62 -19.09 14.88 3.10
C ARG A 62 -19.29 15.52 1.73
N VAL A 63 -19.16 14.74 0.65
CA VAL A 63 -19.44 15.22 -0.71
C VAL A 63 -20.94 15.51 -0.91
N GLY A 64 -21.81 14.80 -0.19
CA GLY A 64 -23.28 14.85 -0.34
C GLY A 64 -23.89 13.55 -0.86
N GLY A 65 -23.11 12.48 -0.97
CA GLY A 65 -23.52 11.17 -1.49
C GLY A 65 -22.93 10.86 -2.86
N TRP A 66 -23.32 9.70 -3.41
CA TRP A 66 -22.84 9.22 -4.72
C TRP A 66 -23.31 10.12 -5.87
N ASP A 67 -24.58 10.51 -5.86
CA ASP A 67 -25.17 11.31 -6.94
C ASP A 67 -24.49 12.68 -7.05
N GLU A 68 -24.17 13.27 -5.90
CA GLU A 68 -23.48 14.56 -5.83
C GLU A 68 -21.99 14.45 -6.22
N LEU A 69 -21.36 13.31 -5.97
CA LEU A 69 -20.00 13.04 -6.44
C LEU A 69 -19.97 12.98 -7.98
N VAL A 70 -20.94 12.29 -8.58
CA VAL A 70 -21.05 12.16 -10.03
C VAL A 70 -21.42 13.50 -10.69
N SER A 71 -22.27 14.31 -10.07
CA SER A 71 -22.67 15.61 -10.61
C SER A 71 -21.53 16.64 -10.64
N LYS A 72 -20.64 16.59 -9.63
CA LYS A 72 -19.51 17.53 -9.48
C LYS A 72 -18.27 17.14 -10.27
N LEU A 73 -18.18 15.90 -10.76
CA LEU A 73 -17.02 15.40 -11.48
C LEU A 73 -17.29 15.31 -12.98
N PRO A 74 -16.30 15.63 -13.83
CA PRO A 74 -16.43 15.42 -15.26
C PRO A 74 -16.55 13.92 -15.57
N ALA A 75 -17.34 13.58 -16.58
CA ALA A 75 -17.57 12.19 -16.99
C ALA A 75 -16.26 11.43 -17.33
N SER A 76 -15.20 12.16 -17.71
CA SER A 76 -13.87 11.60 -17.92
C SER A 76 -13.30 10.90 -16.70
N ASN A 77 -13.63 11.34 -15.47
CA ASN A 77 -13.07 10.75 -14.25
C ASN A 77 -13.62 9.35 -13.96
N PHE A 78 -14.75 8.99 -14.57
CA PHE A 78 -15.35 7.65 -14.47
C PHE A 78 -14.98 6.75 -15.66
N SER A 79 -14.27 7.28 -16.66
CA SER A 79 -13.81 6.51 -17.80
C SER A 79 -12.49 5.80 -17.48
N PHE A 80 -12.43 4.49 -17.77
CA PHE A 80 -11.21 3.70 -17.58
C PHE A 80 -10.06 4.10 -18.51
N THR A 81 -10.34 4.80 -19.61
CA THR A 81 -9.35 5.15 -20.64
C THR A 81 -8.87 6.59 -20.57
N SER A 82 -9.50 7.44 -19.75
CA SER A 82 -9.20 8.87 -19.69
C SER A 82 -7.80 9.21 -19.14
N ILE A 83 -7.15 8.27 -18.44
CA ILE A 83 -5.76 8.41 -18.01
C ILE A 83 -4.75 8.29 -19.18
N GLY A 84 -5.22 7.90 -20.36
CA GLY A 84 -4.42 7.72 -21.58
C GLY A 84 -3.86 6.31 -21.74
N TRP A 85 -3.86 5.80 -22.97
CA TRP A 85 -3.39 4.44 -23.29
C TRP A 85 -1.92 4.22 -22.94
N ASP A 86 -1.07 5.23 -23.13
CA ASP A 86 0.34 5.15 -22.79
C ASP A 86 0.55 4.92 -21.29
N THR A 87 -0.21 5.63 -20.43
CA THR A 87 -0.18 5.46 -18.98
C THR A 87 -0.71 4.10 -18.57
N ILE A 88 -1.81 3.63 -19.19
CA ILE A 88 -2.39 2.30 -18.92
C ILE A 88 -1.39 1.20 -19.24
N ILE A 89 -0.76 1.27 -20.41
CA ILE A 89 0.25 0.29 -20.83
C ILE A 89 1.46 0.35 -19.88
N THR A 90 1.90 1.55 -19.51
CA THR A 90 3.00 1.74 -18.56
C THR A 90 2.69 1.12 -17.21
N TYR A 91 1.53 1.39 -16.64
CA TYR A 91 1.10 0.79 -15.36
C TYR A 91 0.89 -0.71 -15.46
N PHE A 92 0.32 -1.20 -16.56
CA PHE A 92 0.22 -2.63 -16.81
C PHE A 92 1.61 -3.28 -16.80
N MET A 93 2.56 -2.74 -17.57
CA MET A 93 3.92 -3.29 -17.62
C MET A 93 4.60 -3.26 -16.25
N ILE A 94 4.54 -2.14 -15.55
CA ILE A 94 5.19 -1.97 -14.24
C ILE A 94 4.58 -2.92 -13.21
N TYR A 95 3.25 -2.92 -13.06
CA TYR A 95 2.60 -3.69 -11.98
C TYR A 95 2.46 -5.17 -12.31
N PHE A 96 2.12 -5.54 -13.55
CA PHE A 96 1.97 -6.94 -13.94
C PHE A 96 3.32 -7.67 -13.86
N PHE A 97 4.35 -7.16 -14.56
CA PHE A 97 5.66 -7.82 -14.54
C PHE A 97 6.37 -7.62 -13.22
N GLY A 98 6.22 -6.46 -12.56
CA GLY A 98 6.82 -6.20 -11.26
C GLY A 98 6.35 -7.18 -10.19
N ILE A 99 5.04 -7.44 -10.09
CA ILE A 99 4.49 -8.44 -9.17
C ILE A 99 4.88 -9.86 -9.59
N LEU A 100 4.92 -10.14 -10.90
CA LEU A 100 5.24 -11.47 -11.43
C LEU A 100 6.65 -11.95 -11.04
N ILE A 101 7.63 -11.05 -10.99
CA ILE A 101 9.03 -11.37 -10.64
C ILE A 101 9.39 -11.01 -9.20
N GLY A 102 8.51 -10.33 -8.48
CA GLY A 102 8.76 -9.80 -7.13
C GLY A 102 9.05 -10.91 -6.12
N GLN A 103 10.25 -10.90 -5.53
CA GLN A 103 10.64 -11.87 -4.51
C GLN A 103 9.76 -11.78 -3.26
N ASP A 104 9.23 -10.60 -2.95
CA ASP A 104 8.30 -10.35 -1.85
C ASP A 104 6.97 -11.13 -1.98
N ILE A 105 6.57 -11.44 -3.22
CA ILE A 105 5.41 -12.28 -3.54
C ILE A 105 5.79 -13.75 -3.52
N TRP A 106 6.88 -14.13 -4.22
CA TRP A 106 7.30 -15.52 -4.32
C TRP A 106 7.67 -16.13 -2.97
N GLN A 107 8.34 -15.38 -2.10
CA GLN A 107 8.65 -15.85 -0.74
C GLN A 107 7.38 -16.22 0.03
N ARG A 108 6.25 -15.52 -0.17
CA ARG A 108 4.96 -15.87 0.44
C ARG A 108 4.37 -17.13 -0.19
N VAL A 109 4.43 -17.26 -1.52
CA VAL A 109 3.95 -18.44 -2.24
C VAL A 109 4.67 -19.70 -1.74
N PHE A 110 5.99 -19.64 -1.54
CA PHE A 110 6.78 -20.77 -1.06
C PHE A 110 6.54 -21.13 0.42
N THR A 111 5.94 -20.24 1.22
CA THR A 111 5.48 -20.58 2.58
C THR A 111 4.12 -21.29 2.62
N ALA A 112 3.42 -21.39 1.49
CA ALA A 112 2.11 -22.03 1.44
C ALA A 112 2.22 -23.55 1.64
N LYS A 113 1.29 -24.13 2.41
CA LYS A 113 1.27 -25.57 2.69
C LYS A 113 1.11 -26.45 1.44
N THR A 114 0.40 -25.96 0.43
CA THR A 114 0.16 -26.69 -0.83
C THR A 114 -0.01 -25.72 -1.99
N ALA A 115 0.24 -26.19 -3.22
CA ALA A 115 -0.02 -25.41 -4.43
C ALA A 115 -1.48 -24.96 -4.56
N LYS A 116 -2.43 -25.78 -4.07
CA LYS A 116 -3.86 -25.43 -4.05
C LYS A 116 -4.11 -24.21 -3.17
N VAL A 117 -3.52 -24.18 -1.96
CA VAL A 117 -3.63 -23.02 -1.05
C VAL A 117 -3.01 -21.78 -1.66
N ALA A 118 -1.81 -21.88 -2.26
CA ALA A 118 -1.17 -20.76 -2.94
C ALA A 118 -2.04 -20.18 -4.07
N LYS A 119 -2.65 -21.04 -4.89
CA LYS A 119 -3.53 -20.62 -5.99
C LYS A 119 -4.76 -19.86 -5.48
N TYR A 120 -5.48 -20.39 -4.50
CA TYR A 120 -6.65 -19.71 -3.95
C TYR A 120 -6.27 -18.40 -3.26
N ALA A 121 -5.22 -18.40 -2.43
CA ALA A 121 -4.75 -17.20 -1.75
C ALA A 121 -4.39 -16.09 -2.76
N GLY A 122 -3.67 -16.44 -3.83
CA GLY A 122 -3.34 -15.51 -4.91
C GLY A 122 -4.58 -14.97 -5.64
N THR A 123 -5.53 -15.83 -5.99
CA THR A 123 -6.79 -15.40 -6.63
C THR A 123 -7.58 -14.44 -5.74
N PHE A 124 -7.77 -14.76 -4.45
CA PHE A 124 -8.49 -13.88 -3.52
C PHE A 124 -7.76 -12.56 -3.27
N ALA A 125 -6.43 -12.58 -3.19
CA ALA A 125 -5.61 -11.37 -3.10
C ALA A 125 -5.79 -10.48 -4.33
N GLY A 126 -5.84 -11.05 -5.54
CA GLY A 126 -6.10 -10.33 -6.78
C GLY A 126 -7.45 -9.60 -6.76
N PHE A 127 -8.53 -10.30 -6.37
CA PHE A 127 -9.85 -9.67 -6.23
C PHE A 127 -9.86 -8.56 -5.17
N TYR A 128 -9.20 -8.78 -4.03
CA TYR A 128 -9.07 -7.76 -2.99
C TYR A 128 -8.33 -6.52 -3.51
N CYS A 129 -7.26 -6.69 -4.27
CA CYS A 129 -6.51 -5.57 -4.86
C CYS A 129 -7.39 -4.71 -5.78
N ILE A 130 -8.29 -5.32 -6.57
CA ILE A 130 -9.26 -4.59 -7.39
C ILE A 130 -10.18 -3.75 -6.50
N LEU A 131 -10.78 -4.35 -5.48
CA LEU A 131 -11.69 -3.65 -4.56
C LEU A 131 -10.99 -2.52 -3.79
N TYR A 132 -9.77 -2.76 -3.32
CA TYR A 132 -8.97 -1.77 -2.61
C TYR A 132 -8.54 -0.63 -3.54
N GLY A 133 -8.14 -0.95 -4.78
CA GLY A 133 -7.82 0.05 -5.80
C GLY A 133 -9.00 0.96 -6.13
N LEU A 134 -10.19 0.38 -6.32
CA LEU A 134 -11.43 1.14 -6.52
C LEU A 134 -11.73 2.05 -5.31
N THR A 135 -11.60 1.53 -4.09
CA THR A 135 -11.79 2.31 -2.85
C THR A 135 -10.87 3.53 -2.84
N CYS A 136 -9.58 3.34 -3.12
CA CYS A 136 -8.60 4.43 -3.15
C CYS A 136 -8.91 5.45 -4.26
N ALA A 137 -9.33 4.99 -5.44
CA ALA A 137 -9.74 5.86 -6.55
C ALA A 137 -10.97 6.72 -6.16
N LEU A 138 -11.99 6.12 -5.53
CA LEU A 138 -13.16 6.84 -5.03
C LEU A 138 -12.78 7.88 -3.96
N ILE A 139 -11.89 7.54 -3.03
CA ILE A 139 -11.38 8.50 -2.03
C ILE A 139 -10.64 9.66 -2.72
N GLY A 140 -9.82 9.37 -3.73
CA GLY A 140 -9.13 10.39 -4.52
C GLY A 140 -10.08 11.31 -5.28
N MET A 141 -11.15 10.75 -5.87
CA MET A 141 -12.22 11.52 -6.50
C MET A 141 -12.97 12.42 -5.51
N ALA A 142 -13.29 11.90 -4.32
CA ALA A 142 -13.87 12.72 -3.26
C ALA A 142 -12.92 13.83 -2.80
N ALA A 143 -11.61 13.55 -2.73
CA ALA A 143 -10.61 14.57 -2.43
C ALA A 143 -10.53 15.66 -3.50
N HIS A 144 -10.65 15.31 -4.78
CA HIS A 144 -10.69 16.28 -5.88
C HIS A 144 -11.89 17.24 -5.79
N VAL A 145 -13.04 16.76 -5.31
CA VAL A 145 -14.24 17.59 -5.10
C VAL A 145 -14.14 18.46 -3.84
N LEU A 146 -13.66 17.89 -2.73
CA LEU A 146 -13.64 18.55 -1.43
C LEU A 146 -12.43 19.48 -1.24
N ILE A 147 -11.35 19.23 -1.96
CA ILE A 147 -10.07 19.94 -1.87
C ILE A 147 -9.50 20.13 -3.29
N PRO A 148 -10.13 20.96 -4.13
CA PRO A 148 -9.72 21.13 -5.53
C PRO A 148 -8.34 21.80 -5.67
N ASP A 149 -8.01 22.72 -4.76
CA ASP A 149 -6.77 23.51 -4.79
C ASP A 149 -5.67 22.88 -3.91
N LEU A 150 -5.20 21.70 -4.32
CA LEU A 150 -4.09 21.01 -3.66
C LEU A 150 -2.76 21.34 -4.35
N ASP A 151 -1.88 22.07 -3.65
CA ASP A 151 -0.54 22.44 -4.14
C ASP A 151 0.29 21.22 -4.58
N ASN A 152 0.14 20.10 -3.85
CA ASN A 152 0.81 18.85 -4.14
C ASN A 152 -0.18 17.69 -4.10
N VAL A 153 -0.45 17.10 -5.27
CA VAL A 153 -1.38 15.97 -5.43
C VAL A 153 -0.98 14.76 -4.57
N ASN A 154 0.31 14.58 -4.26
CA ASN A 154 0.77 13.50 -3.38
C ASN A 154 0.25 13.63 -1.94
N ASN A 155 -0.16 14.84 -1.53
CA ASN A 155 -0.71 15.11 -0.21
C ASN A 155 -2.22 14.86 -0.14
N ALA A 156 -2.89 14.54 -1.26
CA ALA A 156 -4.34 14.42 -1.33
C ALA A 156 -4.93 13.48 -0.27
N PHE A 157 -4.29 12.32 -0.04
CA PHE A 157 -4.73 11.39 1.00
C PHE A 157 -4.63 12.00 2.41
N ALA A 158 -3.51 12.63 2.74
CA ALA A 158 -3.32 13.21 4.06
C ALA A 158 -4.25 14.43 4.28
N ALA A 159 -4.44 15.24 3.24
CA ALA A 159 -5.34 16.39 3.26
C ALA A 159 -6.80 15.96 3.46
N ILE A 160 -7.28 14.95 2.73
CA ILE A 160 -8.67 14.51 2.86
C ILE A 160 -8.95 13.86 4.22
N VAL A 161 -7.97 13.14 4.78
CA VAL A 161 -8.04 12.61 6.15
C VAL A 161 -8.15 13.73 7.18
N LYS A 162 -7.43 14.84 6.98
CA LYS A 162 -7.43 16.00 7.88
C LYS A 162 -8.75 16.79 7.83
N VAL A 163 -9.36 16.92 6.66
CA VAL A 163 -10.59 17.71 6.44
C VAL A 163 -11.86 16.89 6.73
N SER A 164 -11.89 15.61 6.38
CA SER A 164 -13.12 14.81 6.45
C SER A 164 -13.37 14.19 7.83
N LEU A 165 -12.32 13.86 8.59
CA LEU A 165 -12.45 13.06 9.82
C LEU A 165 -12.36 13.90 11.10
N PRO A 166 -13.22 13.63 12.11
CA PRO A 166 -13.06 14.20 13.43
C PRO A 166 -11.85 13.63 14.18
N ASP A 167 -11.40 14.35 15.21
CA ASP A 167 -10.32 13.91 16.08
C ASP A 167 -10.64 12.53 16.71
N GLY A 168 -9.64 11.67 16.85
CA GLY A 168 -9.81 10.25 17.23
C GLY A 168 -9.91 9.32 16.01
N ILE A 169 -10.99 9.41 15.22
CA ILE A 169 -11.18 8.59 14.00
C ILE A 169 -10.06 8.86 12.99
N ARG A 170 -9.61 10.11 12.91
CA ARG A 170 -8.43 10.50 12.14
C ARG A 170 -7.23 9.60 12.45
N GLY A 171 -6.96 9.34 13.74
CA GLY A 171 -5.84 8.49 14.19
C GLY A 171 -5.94 7.06 13.67
N LEU A 172 -7.14 6.48 13.63
CA LEU A 172 -7.36 5.13 13.08
C LEU A 172 -7.03 5.05 11.59
N VAL A 173 -7.49 6.02 10.80
CA VAL A 173 -7.28 6.04 9.35
C VAL A 173 -5.82 6.34 8.99
N ILE A 174 -5.15 7.16 9.81
CA ILE A 174 -3.70 7.35 9.73
C ILE A 174 -2.97 6.05 10.01
N ALA A 175 -3.33 5.36 11.10
CA ALA A 175 -2.73 4.08 11.45
C ALA A 175 -2.94 3.05 10.32
N ALA A 176 -4.10 3.04 9.67
CA ALA A 176 -4.39 2.24 8.49
C ALA A 176 -3.47 2.54 7.30
N ALA A 177 -3.22 3.82 7.00
CA ALA A 177 -2.30 4.22 5.94
C ALA A 177 -0.85 3.84 6.27
N LEU A 178 -0.41 4.10 7.50
CA LEU A 178 0.90 3.70 8.00
C LEU A 178 1.07 2.19 7.95
N ALA A 179 0.10 1.43 8.42
CA ALA A 179 0.07 -0.04 8.36
C ALA A 179 0.25 -0.56 6.92
N ALA A 180 -0.46 0.03 5.95
CA ALA A 180 -0.30 -0.34 4.55
C ALA A 180 1.13 -0.11 4.06
N MET A 181 1.69 1.07 4.29
CA MET A 181 3.05 1.41 3.84
C MET A 181 4.14 0.60 4.55
N MET A 182 3.96 0.35 5.86
CA MET A 182 4.87 -0.45 6.67
C MET A 182 4.90 -1.90 6.18
N SER A 183 3.74 -2.51 5.91
CA SER A 183 3.66 -3.88 5.38
C SER A 183 4.45 -4.06 4.07
N THR A 184 4.37 -3.09 3.16
CA THR A 184 5.11 -3.11 1.89
C THR A 184 6.61 -2.90 2.12
N ALA A 185 6.99 -1.94 2.97
CA ALA A 185 8.38 -1.66 3.25
C ALA A 185 9.09 -2.85 3.93
N SER A 186 8.44 -3.50 4.90
CA SER A 186 9.00 -4.70 5.55
C SER A 186 9.11 -5.88 4.58
N ALA A 187 8.13 -6.08 3.70
CA ALA A 187 8.18 -7.14 2.69
C ALA A 187 9.34 -6.93 1.71
N GLY A 188 9.54 -5.69 1.25
CA GLY A 188 10.66 -5.32 0.38
C GLY A 188 12.02 -5.48 1.06
N LEU A 189 12.15 -5.09 2.34
CA LEU A 189 13.38 -5.27 3.10
C LEU A 189 13.75 -6.75 3.26
N LEU A 190 12.78 -7.61 3.59
CA LEU A 190 13.02 -9.04 3.73
C LEU A 190 13.37 -9.68 2.38
N ALA A 191 12.67 -9.30 1.31
CA ALA A 191 12.96 -9.77 -0.04
C ALA A 191 14.37 -9.37 -0.49
N ALA A 192 14.75 -8.11 -0.30
CA ALA A 192 16.10 -7.63 -0.62
C ALA A 192 17.17 -8.34 0.21
N SER A 193 16.92 -8.56 1.51
CA SER A 193 17.80 -9.35 2.37
C SER A 193 17.97 -10.77 1.84
N THR A 194 16.88 -11.42 1.44
CA THR A 194 16.89 -12.80 0.93
C THR A 194 17.69 -12.91 -0.36
N VAL A 195 17.46 -12.02 -1.32
CA VAL A 195 18.22 -11.98 -2.59
C VAL A 195 19.70 -11.73 -2.32
N LEU A 196 20.02 -10.80 -1.42
CA LEU A 196 21.40 -10.52 -1.06
C LEU A 196 22.09 -11.74 -0.44
N THR A 197 21.44 -12.40 0.52
CA THR A 197 22.05 -13.51 1.27
C THR A 197 22.08 -14.82 0.52
N GLU A 198 21.08 -15.12 -0.30
CA GLU A 198 20.94 -16.42 -0.98
C GLU A 198 21.42 -16.38 -2.43
N ASP A 199 21.29 -15.25 -3.14
CA ASP A 199 21.66 -15.18 -4.56
C ASP A 199 23.02 -14.50 -4.79
N LEU A 200 23.25 -13.36 -4.13
CA LEU A 200 24.40 -12.51 -4.42
C LEU A 200 25.65 -12.91 -3.61
N LEU A 201 25.54 -13.02 -2.28
CA LEU A 201 26.67 -13.34 -1.41
C LEU A 201 27.32 -14.70 -1.71
N PRO A 202 26.59 -15.79 -1.99
CA PRO A 202 27.19 -17.08 -2.34
C PRO A 202 28.02 -17.01 -3.62
N LYS A 203 27.51 -16.29 -4.64
CA LYS A 203 28.23 -16.06 -5.90
C LYS A 203 29.50 -15.23 -5.69
N LEU A 204 29.44 -14.21 -4.82
CA LEU A 204 30.59 -13.37 -4.50
C LEU A 204 31.64 -14.05 -3.60
N ARG A 205 31.23 -14.99 -2.74
CA ARG A 205 32.11 -15.68 -1.77
C ARG A 205 32.72 -16.99 -2.28
N GLY A 206 32.69 -17.24 -3.59
CA GLY A 206 33.34 -18.41 -4.19
C GLY A 206 32.53 -19.70 -4.10
N GLY A 207 31.19 -19.63 -4.13
CA GLY A 207 30.34 -20.80 -4.38
C GLY A 207 30.01 -21.68 -3.18
N LYS A 208 30.13 -21.18 -1.93
CA LYS A 208 29.55 -21.89 -0.78
C LYS A 208 28.02 -21.91 -0.94
N GLN A 209 27.48 -23.11 -0.95
CA GLN A 209 26.07 -23.42 -1.23
C GLN A 209 25.13 -22.55 -0.37
N SER A 210 24.08 -22.02 -1.00
CA SER A 210 22.97 -21.32 -0.33
C SER A 210 22.47 -22.12 0.87
N SER A 211 22.02 -21.44 1.93
CA SER A 211 21.51 -22.10 3.13
C SER A 211 20.23 -22.90 2.88
N LEU A 212 19.59 -22.67 1.72
CA LEU A 212 18.34 -23.29 1.32
C LEU A 212 18.49 -24.67 0.64
N ASN A 213 19.71 -25.19 0.41
CA ASN A 213 19.92 -26.50 -0.25
C ASN A 213 19.05 -26.68 -1.52
N ILE A 214 18.90 -25.63 -2.32
CA ILE A 214 18.25 -25.67 -3.64
C ILE A 214 19.32 -25.57 -4.72
#